data_AF-A0A968KRE4-F1
#
_entry.id   AF-A0A968KRE4-F1
#
_cell.length_a   1.000
_cell.length_b   1.000
_cell.length_c   1.000
_cell.angle_alpha   90.00
_cell.angle_beta   90.00
_cell.angle_gamma   90.00
#
_symmetry.space_group_name_H-M   'P 1'
#
loop_
_entity.id
_entity.type
_entity.pdbx_description
1 polymer ?
#
loop_
_entity_poly.entity_id
_entity_poly.type
_entity_poly.pdbx_seq_one_letter_code
_entity_poly.pdbx_strand_id
1 'polypeptide(L)'
;MTKTLKMMIVGLLLTSLFTCEQQLPTVLLEKEASLAIIQDHGYIRYGLFVKLLYADSSELIIPDSLRIEHRQRELEWAIHTGIKRNYDGTLLVNTMLLASSYDDLHGDFLITWREPMGKIHAESMMVEKQQILLEDNFHWSQDEFHYLSMNNVHIEYSIIEELNIVLIRVLD
;
A
#
# COMPACT_ATOMS: atom_id res chain seq x y z
N MET A 1 -60.46 -27.71 24.91
CA MET A 1 -59.78 -26.96 23.85
C MET A 1 -58.66 -26.14 24.48
N THR A 2 -57.39 -26.52 24.33
CA THR A 2 -56.21 -25.66 24.59
C THR A 2 -54.92 -26.45 24.28
N LYS A 3 -54.54 -26.56 23.00
CA LYS A 3 -53.21 -27.05 22.59
C LYS A 3 -52.77 -26.41 21.26
N THR A 4 -52.69 -25.08 21.20
CA THR A 4 -52.19 -24.36 20.03
C THR A 4 -51.28 -23.17 20.39
N LEU A 5 -50.69 -23.16 21.58
CA LEU A 5 -49.78 -22.08 22.01
C LEU A 5 -48.29 -22.50 22.06
N LYS A 6 -47.97 -23.79 21.93
CA LYS A 6 -46.57 -24.28 22.04
C LYS A 6 -45.79 -24.25 20.72
N MET A 7 -46.42 -24.14 19.55
CA MET A 7 -45.71 -24.12 18.26
C MET A 7 -45.28 -22.72 17.80
N MET A 8 -45.83 -21.65 18.38
CA MET A 8 -45.54 -20.28 17.92
C MET A 8 -44.24 -19.71 18.51
N ILE A 9 -43.79 -20.23 19.66
CA ILE A 9 -42.57 -19.75 20.34
C ILE A 9 -41.30 -20.40 19.76
N VAL A 10 -41.40 -21.61 19.20
CA VAL A 10 -40.24 -22.31 18.62
C VAL A 10 -39.85 -21.72 17.26
N GLY A 11 -40.82 -21.22 16.49
CA GLY A 11 -40.55 -20.57 15.19
C GLY A 11 -39.89 -19.19 15.29
N LEU A 12 -40.10 -18.47 16.41
CA LEU A 12 -39.52 -17.14 16.61
C LEU A 12 -38.09 -17.17 17.16
N LEU A 13 -37.67 -18.27 17.81
CA LEU A 13 -36.30 -18.43 18.32
C LEU A 13 -35.31 -18.94 17.25
N LEU A 14 -35.79 -19.55 16.17
CA LEU A 14 -34.96 -20.07 15.09
C LEU A 14 -34.62 -19.03 14.00
N THR A 15 -35.34 -17.90 13.96
CA THR A 15 -35.05 -16.81 13.03
C THR A 15 -34.12 -15.76 13.60
N SER A 16 -33.86 -15.71 14.91
CA SER A 16 -32.84 -14.80 15.49
C SER A 16 -31.39 -15.31 15.34
N LEU A 17 -31.20 -16.46 14.69
CA LEU A 17 -29.90 -16.91 14.19
C LEU A 17 -29.68 -16.41 12.75
N PHE A 18 -30.24 -15.25 12.39
CA PHE A 18 -29.64 -14.44 11.34
C PHE A 18 -28.21 -14.19 11.78
N THR A 19 -27.33 -14.93 11.12
CA THR A 19 -25.89 -14.76 11.07
C THR A 19 -25.59 -13.27 11.23
N CYS A 20 -25.12 -12.90 12.42
CA CYS A 20 -24.16 -11.83 12.49
C CYS A 20 -23.01 -12.36 11.63
N GLU A 21 -23.02 -12.04 10.33
CA GLU A 21 -21.81 -12.11 9.52
C GLU A 21 -20.85 -11.22 10.27
N GLN A 22 -20.04 -11.87 11.10
CA GLN A 22 -19.06 -11.23 11.93
C GLN A 22 -18.02 -10.75 10.93
N GLN A 23 -18.27 -9.56 10.39
CA GLN A 23 -17.51 -8.99 9.29
C GLN A 23 -16.09 -8.86 9.81
N LEU A 24 -15.25 -9.79 9.37
CA LEU A 24 -13.87 -9.84 9.82
C LEU A 24 -13.24 -8.52 9.36
N PRO A 25 -12.58 -7.79 10.28
CA PRO A 25 -12.01 -6.50 9.95
C PRO A 25 -10.97 -6.67 8.85
N THR A 26 -10.81 -5.68 7.97
CA THR A 26 -9.65 -5.63 7.07
C THR A 26 -8.38 -5.72 7.93
N VAL A 27 -7.52 -6.69 7.64
CA VAL A 27 -6.24 -6.86 8.31
C VAL A 27 -5.12 -6.56 7.32
N LEU A 28 -4.19 -5.68 7.70
CA LEU A 28 -2.95 -5.49 6.95
C LEU A 28 -2.07 -6.74 7.17
N LEU A 29 -1.86 -7.49 6.10
CA LEU A 29 -1.06 -8.72 6.10
C LEU A 29 0.41 -8.42 5.88
N GLU A 30 0.69 -7.48 4.98
CA GLU A 30 2.05 -7.18 4.56
C GLU A 30 2.19 -5.68 4.27
N LYS A 31 3.35 -5.16 4.60
CA LYS A 31 3.75 -3.80 4.27
C LYS A 31 5.22 -3.76 3.98
N GLU A 32 5.55 -3.30 2.79
CA GLU A 32 6.92 -3.12 2.32
C GLU A 32 7.07 -1.68 1.84
N ALA A 33 8.26 -1.13 2.07
CA ALA A 33 8.64 0.15 1.51
C ALA A 33 10.08 0.06 0.99
N SER A 34 10.30 0.57 -0.20
CA SER A 34 11.62 0.60 -0.85
C SER A 34 11.87 1.99 -1.40
N LEU A 35 13.09 2.50 -1.19
CA LEU A 35 13.46 3.80 -1.69
C LEU A 35 13.80 3.68 -3.17
N ALA A 36 13.40 4.68 -3.95
CA ALA A 36 13.67 4.76 -5.37
C ALA A 36 14.49 6.01 -5.67
N ILE A 37 15.58 5.86 -6.42
CA ILE A 37 16.28 6.98 -7.05
C ILE A 37 15.96 6.92 -8.53
N ILE A 38 15.40 8.00 -9.05
CA ILE A 38 14.85 8.05 -10.40
C ILE A 38 15.63 9.07 -11.22
N GLN A 39 16.25 8.63 -12.30
CA GLN A 39 16.87 9.49 -13.29
C GLN A 39 15.92 9.67 -14.48
N ASP A 40 15.60 10.92 -14.79
CA ASP A 40 14.63 11.31 -15.80
C ASP A 40 15.13 12.59 -16.51
N HIS A 41 15.46 12.48 -17.80
CA HIS A 41 15.98 13.60 -18.62
C HIS A 41 17.16 14.37 -17.98
N GLY A 42 18.05 13.66 -17.27
CA GLY A 42 19.20 14.26 -16.58
C GLY A 42 18.88 14.85 -15.20
N TYR A 43 17.63 14.81 -14.75
CA TYR A 43 17.24 15.17 -13.39
C TYR A 43 17.15 13.94 -12.50
N ILE A 44 17.50 14.11 -11.23
CA ILE A 44 17.30 13.10 -10.18
C ILE A 44 16.03 13.46 -9.41
N ARG A 45 15.16 12.47 -9.23
CA ARG A 45 14.00 12.51 -8.34
C ARG A 45 14.08 11.36 -7.36
N TYR A 46 13.36 11.49 -6.25
CA TYR A 46 13.29 10.46 -5.24
C TYR A 46 11.86 9.94 -5.13
N GLY A 47 11.74 8.63 -4.97
CA GLY A 47 10.47 7.94 -4.80
C GLY A 47 10.50 7.05 -3.57
N LEU A 48 9.36 6.88 -2.90
CA LEU A 48 9.14 5.79 -1.96
C LEU A 48 8.13 4.84 -2.57
N PHE A 49 8.59 3.67 -3.01
CA PHE A 49 7.69 2.60 -3.39
C PHE A 49 7.07 2.03 -2.12
N VAL A 50 5.74 1.94 -2.10
CA VAL A 50 4.99 1.37 -0.99
C VAL A 50 4.10 0.26 -1.53
N LYS A 51 4.25 -0.92 -0.94
CA LYS A 51 3.42 -2.10 -1.19
C LYS A 51 2.67 -2.46 0.08
N LEU A 52 1.35 -2.58 -0.04
CA LEU A 52 0.45 -2.94 1.06
C LEU A 52 -0.42 -4.11 0.60
N LEU A 53 -0.46 -5.17 1.40
CA LEU A 53 -1.33 -6.33 1.17
C LEU A 53 -2.32 -6.44 2.31
N TYR A 54 -3.60 -6.53 1.98
CA TYR A 54 -4.69 -6.67 2.94
C TYR A 54 -5.45 -7.97 2.72
N ALA A 55 -5.91 -8.58 3.80
CA ALA A 55 -6.96 -9.59 3.72
C ALA A 55 -8.28 -8.90 3.37
N ASP A 56 -8.95 -9.35 2.30
CA ASP A 56 -10.33 -8.95 2.06
C ASP A 56 -11.29 -10.07 2.42
N SER A 57 -11.69 -10.04 3.67
CA SER A 57 -12.65 -10.97 4.25
C SER A 57 -14.11 -10.61 4.00
N SER A 58 -14.42 -9.54 3.26
CA SER A 58 -15.81 -9.09 3.11
C SER A 58 -16.28 -8.92 1.66
N GLU A 59 -15.40 -9.08 0.66
CA GLU A 59 -15.65 -8.81 -0.78
C GLU A 59 -16.14 -7.38 -1.11
N LEU A 60 -16.35 -6.56 -0.08
CA LEU A 60 -16.88 -5.19 -0.12
C LEU A 60 -15.82 -4.14 0.24
N ILE A 61 -14.61 -4.56 0.63
CA ILE A 61 -13.54 -3.63 0.98
C ILE A 61 -12.82 -3.24 -0.32
N ILE A 62 -13.15 -2.06 -0.85
CA ILE A 62 -12.18 -1.26 -1.58
C ILE A 62 -12.06 0.01 -0.74
N PRO A 63 -10.91 0.29 -0.12
CA PRO A 63 -10.75 1.52 0.65
C PRO A 63 -11.05 2.73 -0.25
N ASP A 64 -12.00 3.57 0.16
CA ASP A 64 -12.42 4.75 -0.60
C ASP A 64 -11.28 5.78 -0.73
N SER A 65 -10.33 5.72 0.20
CA SER A 65 -9.17 6.60 0.25
C SER A 65 -8.04 5.92 1.02
N LEU A 66 -6.83 5.99 0.49
CA LEU A 66 -5.59 5.69 1.20
C LEU A 66 -4.77 6.97 1.30
N ARG A 67 -4.16 7.19 2.46
CA ARG A 67 -3.36 8.38 2.73
C ARG A 67 -2.12 8.01 3.51
N ILE A 68 -0.98 8.55 3.10
CA ILE A 68 0.32 8.34 3.75
C ILE A 68 0.81 9.72 4.21
N GLU A 69 1.00 9.88 5.51
CA GLU A 69 1.47 11.11 6.14
C GLU A 69 2.86 10.89 6.73
N HIS A 70 3.79 11.81 6.48
CA HIS A 70 5.04 11.83 7.22
C HIS A 70 4.78 12.49 8.59
N ARG A 71 5.02 11.79 9.70
CA ARG A 71 4.65 12.31 11.03
C ARG A 71 5.54 13.42 11.57
N GLN A 72 6.76 13.53 11.07
CA GLN A 72 7.74 14.53 11.49
C GLN A 72 7.81 15.73 10.53
N ARG A 73 7.09 15.69 9.40
CA ARG A 73 7.10 16.75 8.38
C ARG A 73 5.67 17.07 7.96
N GLU A 74 5.44 18.26 7.41
CA GLU A 74 4.13 18.61 6.84
C GLU A 74 3.98 18.05 5.42
N LEU A 75 4.14 16.73 5.26
CA LEU A 75 4.05 16.03 3.99
C LEU A 75 2.96 14.97 4.02
N GLU A 76 2.07 15.03 3.04
CA GLU A 76 0.96 14.10 2.86
C GLU A 76 0.85 13.69 1.40
N TRP A 77 0.65 12.39 1.19
CA TRP A 77 0.29 11.82 -0.12
C TRP A 77 -1.09 11.17 -0.02
N ALA A 78 -2.05 11.73 -0.76
CA ALA A 78 -3.36 11.13 -0.96
C ALA A 78 -3.32 10.21 -2.19
N ILE A 79 -3.64 8.93 -1.98
CA ILE A 79 -3.61 7.89 -3.01
C ILE A 79 -5.06 7.57 -3.38
N HIS A 80 -5.47 8.07 -4.54
CA HIS A 80 -6.84 7.91 -5.05
C HIS A 80 -7.00 6.70 -5.98
N THR A 81 -5.89 6.11 -6.46
CA THR A 81 -5.89 5.00 -7.41
C THR A 81 -4.78 4.02 -7.07
N GLY A 82 -5.02 2.70 -7.20
CA GLY A 82 -3.95 1.70 -7.06
C GLY A 82 -4.31 0.45 -6.27
N ILE A 83 -5.51 0.36 -5.70
CA ILE A 83 -5.98 -0.83 -4.98
C ILE A 83 -6.52 -1.85 -6.00
N LYS A 84 -5.88 -3.01 -6.06
CA LYS A 84 -6.26 -4.12 -6.93
C LYS A 84 -6.63 -5.34 -6.09
N ARG A 85 -7.69 -6.04 -6.48
CA ARG A 85 -8.03 -7.34 -5.89
C ARG A 85 -7.24 -8.44 -6.59
N ASN A 86 -6.57 -9.27 -5.80
CA ASN A 86 -5.89 -10.47 -6.27
C ASN A 86 -6.87 -11.65 -6.35
N TYR A 87 -6.47 -12.70 -7.10
CA TYR A 87 -7.29 -13.91 -7.29
C TYR A 87 -7.50 -14.71 -6.00
N ASP A 88 -6.63 -14.55 -5.02
CA ASP A 88 -6.71 -15.22 -3.71
C ASP A 88 -7.61 -14.47 -2.71
N GLY A 89 -8.24 -13.37 -3.12
CA GLY A 89 -9.09 -12.56 -2.26
C GLY A 89 -8.32 -11.56 -1.40
N THR A 90 -7.04 -11.29 -1.66
CA THR A 90 -6.31 -10.18 -1.04
C THR A 90 -6.46 -8.87 -1.83
N LEU A 91 -6.23 -7.73 -1.17
CA LEU A 91 -6.10 -6.43 -1.83
C LEU A 91 -4.65 -6.00 -1.82
N LEU A 92 -4.17 -5.62 -2.99
CA LEU A 92 -2.82 -5.12 -3.21
C LEU A 92 -2.87 -3.63 -3.56
N VAL A 93 -2.08 -2.84 -2.84
CA VAL A 93 -1.79 -1.46 -3.22
C VAL A 93 -0.31 -1.36 -3.54
N ASN A 94 -0.01 -0.93 -4.76
CA ASN A 94 1.35 -0.59 -5.18
C ASN A 94 1.35 0.87 -5.63
N THR A 95 2.13 1.71 -4.95
CA THR A 95 2.23 3.13 -5.27
C THR A 95 3.68 3.61 -5.15
N MET A 96 3.98 4.73 -5.79
CA MET A 96 5.24 5.44 -5.67
C MET A 96 4.97 6.87 -5.23
N LEU A 97 5.46 7.23 -4.05
CA LEU A 97 5.38 8.59 -3.52
C LEU A 97 6.58 9.38 -4.00
N LEU A 98 6.37 10.40 -4.83
CA LEU A 98 7.47 11.22 -5.32
C LEU A 98 7.76 12.36 -4.34
N ALA A 99 9.05 12.64 -4.15
CA ALA A 99 9.53 13.78 -3.37
C ALA A 99 10.70 14.49 -4.07
N SER A 100 10.90 15.75 -3.69
CA SER A 100 12.00 16.58 -4.22
C SER A 100 13.31 16.35 -3.48
N SER A 101 13.27 15.79 -2.27
CA SER A 101 14.44 15.47 -1.46
C SER A 101 14.39 14.03 -0.98
N TYR A 102 15.55 13.38 -0.96
CA TYR A 102 15.73 12.09 -0.31
C TYR A 102 15.37 12.14 1.19
N ASP A 103 15.54 13.32 1.80
CA ASP A 103 15.27 13.49 3.22
C ASP A 103 13.78 13.47 3.57
N ASP A 104 12.90 13.61 2.58
CA ASP A 104 11.45 13.59 2.75
C ASP A 104 10.87 12.15 2.75
N LEU A 105 11.69 11.15 2.45
CA LEU A 105 11.26 9.77 2.23
C LEU A 105 11.70 8.81 3.35
N HIS A 106 12.28 9.32 4.44
CA HIS A 106 12.66 8.53 5.60
C HIS A 106 12.06 9.12 6.88
N GLY A 107 11.77 8.27 7.86
CA GLY A 107 11.12 8.65 9.10
C GLY A 107 9.88 7.81 9.40
N ASP A 108 9.02 8.33 10.27
CA ASP A 108 7.78 7.65 10.66
C ASP A 108 6.65 8.13 9.74
N PHE A 109 6.00 7.18 9.09
CA PHE A 109 4.86 7.40 8.23
C PHE A 109 3.62 6.80 8.86
N LEU A 110 2.52 7.55 8.82
CA LEU A 110 1.21 7.04 9.17
C LEU A 110 0.43 6.72 7.89
N ILE A 111 0.09 5.46 7.74
CA ILE A 111 -0.77 4.98 6.66
C ILE A 111 -2.19 4.92 7.21
N THR A 112 -3.10 5.68 6.62
CA THR A 112 -4.52 5.68 6.99
C THR A 112 -5.37 5.26 5.81
N TRP A 113 -6.34 4.39 6.07
CA TRP A 113 -7.33 4.00 5.06
C TRP A 113 -8.72 3.91 5.66
N ARG A 114 -9.72 4.19 4.82
CA ARG A 114 -11.13 4.17 5.20
C ARG A 114 -11.86 3.08 4.42
N GLU A 115 -12.57 2.23 5.14
CA GLU A 115 -13.50 1.27 4.54
C GLU A 115 -14.80 1.97 4.10
N PRO A 116 -15.53 1.44 3.10
CA PRO A 116 -16.81 2.02 2.65
C PRO A 116 -17.86 2.20 3.75
N MET A 117 -17.80 1.37 4.81
CA MET A 117 -18.68 1.47 5.98
C MET A 117 -18.25 2.56 6.98
N GLY A 118 -17.23 3.36 6.64
CA GLY A 118 -16.76 4.50 7.42
C GLY A 118 -15.72 4.16 8.49
N LYS A 119 -15.36 2.88 8.66
CA LYS A 119 -14.30 2.48 9.58
C LYS A 119 -12.95 3.00 9.09
N ILE A 120 -12.21 3.63 9.99
CA ILE A 120 -10.87 4.16 9.72
C ILE A 120 -9.85 3.26 10.39
N HIS A 121 -8.81 2.92 9.64
CA HIS A 121 -7.65 2.19 10.12
C HIS A 121 -6.40 3.02 9.97
N ALA A 122 -5.40 2.73 10.79
CA ALA A 122 -4.15 3.45 10.82
C ALA A 122 -3.00 2.50 11.19
N GLU A 123 -1.92 2.54 10.42
CA GLU A 123 -0.72 1.74 10.64
C GLU A 123 0.53 2.59 10.50
N SER A 124 1.48 2.42 11.44
CA SER A 124 2.73 3.17 11.43
C SER A 124 3.81 2.42 10.67
N MET A 125 4.60 3.11 9.86
CA MET A 125 5.67 2.57 9.05
C MET A 125 6.94 3.40 9.25
N MET A 126 7.98 2.79 9.79
CA MET A 126 9.29 3.43 9.88
C MET A 126 10.09 3.12 8.62
N VAL A 127 10.59 4.15 7.95
CA VAL A 127 11.55 4.02 6.85
C VAL A 127 12.87 4.57 7.33
N GLU A 128 13.87 3.70 7.46
CA GLU A 128 15.19 4.10 7.89
C GLU A 128 15.93 4.84 6.79
N LYS A 129 16.66 5.89 7.18
CA LYS A 129 17.52 6.61 6.25
C LYS A 129 18.67 5.69 5.84
N GLN A 130 18.68 5.26 4.59
CA GLN A 130 19.82 4.53 4.04
C GLN A 130 20.95 5.50 3.78
N GLN A 131 22.17 5.12 4.15
CA GLN A 131 23.38 5.88 3.81
C GLN A 131 23.68 5.65 2.33
N ILE A 132 23.05 6.45 1.49
CA ILE A 132 23.39 6.46 0.07
C ILE A 132 24.63 7.35 -0.04
N LEU A 133 25.78 6.72 -0.27
CA LEU A 133 26.96 7.43 -0.76
C LEU A 133 26.66 7.85 -2.21
N LEU A 134 25.82 8.87 -2.36
CA LEU A 134 25.88 9.75 -3.51
C LEU A 134 27.17 10.55 -3.35
N GLU A 135 28.33 9.88 -3.43
CA GLU A 135 29.53 10.59 -3.84
C GLU A 135 29.18 11.27 -5.16
N ASP A 136 29.75 12.43 -5.43
CA ASP A 136 29.46 13.26 -6.62
C ASP A 136 29.60 12.50 -7.97
N ASN A 137 30.02 11.22 -7.93
CA ASN A 137 30.13 10.27 -9.03
C ASN A 137 29.53 8.89 -8.72
N PHE A 138 28.33 8.78 -8.12
CA PHE A 138 27.61 7.50 -8.11
C PHE A 138 27.40 7.05 -9.57
N HIS A 139 28.23 6.11 -10.02
CA HIS A 139 28.27 5.64 -11.40
C HIS A 139 27.34 4.44 -11.56
N TRP A 140 26.10 4.72 -11.95
CA TRP A 140 25.09 3.73 -12.28
C TRP A 140 25.52 2.76 -13.41
N SER A 141 26.69 2.91 -14.02
CA SER A 141 27.14 2.08 -15.14
C SER A 141 27.62 0.70 -14.72
N GLN A 142 27.77 0.43 -13.43
CA GLN A 142 28.28 -0.85 -12.91
C GLN A 142 27.16 -1.82 -12.53
N ASP A 143 25.93 -1.35 -12.34
CA ASP A 143 24.82 -2.22 -11.95
C ASP A 143 24.22 -2.92 -13.18
N GLU A 144 23.78 -4.17 -13.00
CA GLU A 144 22.98 -4.84 -14.02
C GLU A 144 21.57 -4.24 -14.00
N PHE A 145 21.16 -3.66 -15.15
CA PHE A 145 19.82 -3.11 -15.32
C PHE A 145 18.91 -4.09 -16.06
N HIS A 146 17.69 -4.19 -15.57
CA HIS A 146 16.59 -4.86 -16.21
C HIS A 146 15.75 -3.86 -16.99
N TYR A 147 15.34 -4.23 -18.20
CA TYR A 147 14.48 -3.41 -19.05
C TYR A 147 13.00 -3.74 -18.83
N LEU A 148 12.16 -2.71 -18.68
CA LEU A 148 10.71 -2.83 -18.61
C LEU A 148 10.05 -1.80 -19.53
N SER A 149 9.03 -2.24 -20.27
CA SER A 149 8.23 -1.38 -21.14
C SER A 149 6.74 -1.63 -20.92
N MET A 150 5.99 -0.60 -20.52
CA MET A 150 4.53 -0.69 -20.37
C MET A 150 3.87 0.64 -20.73
N ASN A 151 2.78 0.61 -21.50
CA ASN A 151 2.00 1.80 -21.90
C ASN A 151 2.85 2.93 -22.51
N ASN A 152 3.82 2.60 -23.38
CA ASN A 152 4.78 3.54 -23.99
C ASN A 152 5.69 4.25 -22.99
N VAL A 153 5.85 3.70 -21.79
CA VAL A 153 6.89 4.11 -20.85
C VAL A 153 7.96 3.03 -20.86
N HIS A 154 9.19 3.44 -21.17
CA HIS A 154 10.36 2.57 -21.19
C HIS A 154 11.24 2.91 -19.99
N ILE A 155 11.59 1.93 -19.18
CA ILE A 155 12.48 2.13 -18.04
C ILE A 155 13.56 1.04 -18.02
N GLU A 156 14.70 1.42 -17.47
CA GLU A 156 15.68 0.51 -16.92
C GLU A 156 15.60 0.58 -15.40
N TYR A 157 15.69 -0.56 -14.72
CA TYR A 157 15.78 -0.57 -13.27
C TYR A 157 16.82 -1.55 -12.75
N SER A 158 17.40 -1.25 -11.59
CA SER A 158 18.30 -2.13 -10.85
C SER A 158 17.93 -2.10 -9.37
N ILE A 159 18.17 -3.19 -8.66
CA ILE A 159 17.83 -3.32 -7.23
C ILE A 159 19.13 -3.53 -6.47
N ILE A 160 19.40 -2.62 -5.52
CA ILE A 160 20.47 -2.77 -4.54
C ILE A 160 19.84 -3.41 -3.30
N GLU A 161 19.86 -4.74 -3.24
CA GLU A 161 19.14 -5.52 -2.23
C GLU A 161 19.58 -5.18 -0.81
N GLU A 162 20.89 -4.96 -0.57
CA GLU A 162 21.44 -4.69 0.76
C GLU A 162 20.92 -3.37 1.36
N LEU A 163 20.58 -2.43 0.49
CA LEU A 163 20.08 -1.10 0.88
C LEU A 163 18.57 -0.97 0.68
N ASN A 164 17.91 -1.98 0.09
CA ASN A 164 16.51 -1.91 -0.31
C ASN A 164 16.20 -0.66 -1.16
N ILE A 165 17.09 -0.39 -2.13
CA ILE A 165 17.01 0.74 -3.05
C ILE A 165 16.74 0.23 -4.46
N VAL A 166 15.82 0.88 -5.16
CA VAL A 166 15.55 0.70 -6.57
C VAL A 166 16.12 1.88 -7.34
N LEU A 167 17.05 1.61 -8.25
CA LEU A 167 17.51 2.59 -9.23
C LEU A 167 16.59 2.50 -10.44
N ILE A 168 16.09 3.63 -10.93
CA ILE A 168 15.21 3.69 -12.11
C ILE A 168 15.76 4.73 -13.07
N ARG A 169 15.96 4.36 -14.34
CA ARG A 169 16.17 5.29 -15.44
C ARG A 169 14.95 5.27 -16.33
N VAL A 170 14.36 6.43 -16.56
CA VAL A 170 13.33 6.60 -17.59
C VAL A 170 14.03 6.79 -18.93
N LEU A 171 13.64 5.98 -19.91
CA LEU A 171 14.15 6.03 -21.27
C LEU A 171 13.13 6.71 -22.18
N ASP A 172 13.62 7.53 -23.10
CA ASP A 172 12.81 8.26 -24.10
C ASP A 172 12.15 7.34 -25.13
#